data_AF-A0A952MWU6-F1
#
_entry.id   AF-A0A952MWU6-F1
#
_cell.length_a   1.000
_cell.length_b   1.000
_cell.length_c   1.000
_cell.angle_alpha   90.00
_cell.angle_beta   90.00
_cell.angle_gamma   90.00
#
_symmetry.space_group_name_H-M   'P 1'
#
loop_
_entity.id
_entity.type
_entity.pdbx_description
1 polymer ?
#
loop_
_entity_poly.entity_id
_entity_poly.type
_entity_poly.pdbx_seq_one_letter_code
_entity_poly.pdbx_strand_id
1 'polypeptide(L)' 'MKTSMLEYCKQILQRVTFDKRLWTKEYRKSLQWLTVSESKQLREWVRSSKHQMSRL' A
#
# COMPACT_ATOMS: atom_id res chain seq x y z
N MET A 1 7.21 11.81 15.88
CA MET A 1 7.77 10.88 14.88
C MET A 1 7.40 11.39 13.50
N LYS A 2 8.35 11.43 12.55
CA LYS A 2 8.09 11.85 11.16
C LYS A 2 7.58 10.65 10.38
N THR A 3 6.29 10.63 10.02
CA THR A 3 5.72 9.60 9.14
C THR A 3 6.26 9.83 7.73
N SER A 4 6.95 8.84 7.16
CA SER A 4 7.38 8.89 5.75
C SER A 4 6.18 8.69 4.82
N MET A 5 6.30 9.13 3.56
CA MET A 5 5.24 8.95 2.58
C MET A 5 4.95 7.45 2.36
N LEU A 6 5.99 6.62 2.39
CA LEU A 6 5.85 5.16 2.34
C LEU A 6 4.98 4.62 3.47
N GLU A 7 5.21 5.05 4.72
CA GLU A 7 4.47 4.56 5.88
C GLU A 7 3.02 5.04 5.86
N TYR A 8 2.78 6.28 5.43
CA TYR A 8 1.44 6.80 5.19
C TYR A 8 0.68 5.96 4.15
N CYS A 9 1.32 5.64 3.03
CA CYS A 9 0.72 4.80 1.98
C CYS A 9 0.36 3.40 2.50
N LYS A 10 1.24 2.75 3.30
CA LYS A 10 0.94 1.45 3.92
C LYS A 10 -0.27 1.52 4.85
N GLN A 11 -0.38 2.57 5.66
CA GLN A 11 -1.53 2.75 6.56
C GLN A 11 -2.83 2.90 5.78
N ILE A 12 -2.86 3.71 4.73
CA ILE A 12 -4.05 3.82 3.86
C ILE A 12 -4.41 2.45 3.31
N LEU A 13 -3.44 1.74 2.72
CA LEU A 13 -3.67 0.44 2.08
C LEU A 13 -4.23 -0.58 3.06
N GLN A 14 -3.76 -0.60 4.31
CA GLN A 14 -4.33 -1.45 5.37
C GLN A 14 -5.78 -1.10 5.69
N ARG A 15 -6.12 0.20 5.75
CA ARG A 15 -7.48 0.66 6.05
C ARG A 15 -8.47 0.34 4.94
N VAL A 16 -8.04 0.29 3.68
CA VAL A 16 -8.92 0.02 2.52
C VAL A 16 -8.91 -1.43 2.04
N THR A 17 -8.32 -2.37 2.79
CA THR A 17 -8.25 -3.80 2.43
C THR A 17 -9.62 -4.46 2.22
N PHE A 18 -10.67 -3.94 2.85
CA PHE A 18 -12.04 -4.47 2.76
C PHE A 18 -12.69 -4.27 1.38
N ASP A 19 -12.21 -3.33 0.56
CA ASP A 19 -12.74 -3.08 -0.79
C ASP A 19 -11.60 -3.19 -1.81
N LYS A 20 -11.66 -4.26 -2.62
CA LYS A 20 -10.66 -4.55 -3.66
C LYS A 20 -10.52 -3.42 -4.69
N ARG A 21 -11.61 -2.77 -5.09
CA ARG A 21 -11.59 -1.69 -6.08
C ARG A 21 -10.95 -0.44 -5.48
N LEU A 22 -11.31 -0.09 -4.25
CA LEU A 22 -10.72 1.04 -3.54
C LEU A 22 -9.24 0.80 -3.24
N TRP A 23 -8.88 -0.39 -2.74
CA TRP A 23 -7.50 -0.79 -2.50
C TRP A 23 -6.64 -0.64 -3.75
N THR A 24 -7.13 -1.12 -4.91
CA THR A 24 -6.40 -1.02 -6.17
C THR A 24 -6.19 0.44 -6.60
N LYS A 25 -7.18 1.32 -6.36
CA LYS A 25 -7.06 2.76 -6.64
C LYS A 25 -6.00 3.41 -5.75
N GLU A 26 -6.05 3.18 -4.45
CA GLU A 26 -5.09 3.76 -3.49
C GLU A 26 -3.68 3.20 -3.68
N TYR A 27 -3.54 1.94 -4.08
CA TYR A 27 -2.25 1.34 -4.42
C TYR A 27 -1.60 2.03 -5.62
N ARG A 28 -2.38 2.30 -6.67
CA ARG A 28 -1.89 3.04 -7.85
C ARG A 28 -1.49 4.47 -7.50
N LYS A 29 -2.28 5.17 -6.67
CA LYS A 29 -1.92 6.53 -6.18
C LYS A 29 -0.62 6.51 -5.38
N SER A 30 -0.48 5.55 -4.48
CA SER A 30 0.73 5.38 -3.66
C SER A 30 1.98 5.26 -4.54
N LEU A 31 1.94 4.47 -5.62
CA LEU A 31 3.07 4.32 -6.54
C LEU A 31 3.40 5.61 -7.32
N GLN A 32 2.46 6.54 -7.49
CA GLN A 32 2.70 7.84 -8.12
C GLN A 32 3.34 8.84 -7.16
N TRP A 33 3.06 8.72 -5.86
CA TRP A 33 3.56 9.63 -4.83
C TRP A 33 4.94 9.23 -4.30
N LEU A 34 5.30 7.96 -4.41
CA LEU A 34 6.53 7.42 -3.84
C LEU A 34 7.70 7.53 -4.81
N THR A 35 8.88 7.76 -4.26
CA THR A 35 10.13 7.64 -5.03
C THR A 35 10.31 6.22 -5.56
N VAL A 36 11.24 6.04 -6.52
CA VAL A 36 11.53 4.71 -7.10
C VAL A 36 11.92 3.69 -6.02
N SER A 37 12.73 4.11 -5.04
CA SER A 37 13.16 3.28 -3.92
C SER A 37 11.98 2.88 -3.03
N GLU A 38 11.16 3.85 -2.63
CA GLU A 38 9.98 3.60 -1.79
C GLU A 38 8.93 2.75 -2.52
N SER A 39 8.72 2.98 -3.81
CA SER A 39 7.84 2.15 -4.65
C SER A 39 8.31 0.70 -4.74
N LYS A 40 9.63 0.44 -4.70
CA LYS A 40 10.16 -0.92 -4.62
C LYS A 40 9.86 -1.54 -3.25
N GLN A 41 10.11 -0.81 -2.16
CA GLN A 41 9.78 -1.25 -0.81
C GLN A 41 8.28 -1.50 -0.63
N LEU A 42 7.41 -0.66 -1.20
CA LEU A 42 5.96 -0.84 -1.16
C LEU A 42 5.54 -2.13 -1.90
N ARG A 43 6.13 -2.41 -3.07
CA ARG A 43 5.88 -3.66 -3.80
C ARG A 43 6.32 -4.90 -3.02
N GLU A 44 7.49 -4.85 -2.39
CA GLU A 44 7.99 -5.93 -1.53
C GLU A 44 7.08 -6.14 -0.33
N TRP A 45 6.65 -5.05 0.31
CA TRP A 45 5.71 -5.09 1.43
C TRP A 45 4.36 -5.71 1.03
N VAL A 46 3.76 -5.31 -0.09
CA VAL A 46 2.51 -5.91 -0.59
C VAL A 46 2.70 -7.40 -0.89
N ARG A 47 3.83 -7.79 -1.50
CA ARG A 47 4.15 -9.20 -1.78
C ARG A 47 4.43 -10.04 -0.54
N SER A 48 4.92 -9.43 0.54
CA SER A 48 5.10 -10.08 1.84
C SER A 48 3.79 -10.20 2.59
N SER A 49 2.89 -9.23 2.40
CA SER A 49 1.57 -9.16 3.03
C SER A 49 0.53 -10.13 2.42
N LYS A 50 0.96 -11.33 1.97
CA LYS A 50 0.20 -12.36 1.20
C LYS A 50 -1.11 -12.88 1.84
N HIS A 51 -1.64 -12.25 2.87
CA HIS A 51 -2.81 -12.69 3.62
C HIS A 51 -3.88 -11.61 3.83
N GLN A 52 -3.70 -10.38 3.35
CA GLN A 52 -4.68 -9.31 3.65
C GLN A 52 -5.86 -9.21 2.67
N MET A 53 -5.86 -9.96 1.57
CA MET A 53 -6.94 -9.99 0.56
C MET A 53 -7.59 -11.39 0.41
N SER A 54 -7.49 -12.25 1.42
CA SER A 54 -8.12 -13.58 1.46
C SER A 54 -9.38 -13.65 2.35
N ARG A 55 -10.01 -12.51 2.67
CA ARG A 55 -11.35 -12.45 3.28
C ARG A 55 -12.29 -11.57 2.44
N LEU A 56 -12.62 -12.06 1.25
CA LEU A 56 -13.89 -11.79 0.58
C LEU A 56 -14.40 -13.13 0.03
#